data_AF-G6F3H6-F1
#
_entry.id   AF-G6F3H6-F1
#
_cell.length_a   1.000
_cell.length_b   1.000
_cell.length_c   1.000
_cell.angle_alpha   90.00
_cell.angle_beta   90.00
_cell.angle_gamma   90.00
#
_symmetry.space_group_name_H-M   'P 1'
#
loop_
_entity.id
_entity.type
_entity.pdbx_description
1 polymer ?
#
loop_
_entity_poly.entity_id
_entity_poly.type
_entity_poly.pdbx_seq_one_letter_code
_entity_poly.pdbx_strand_id
1 'polypeptide(L)'
;MWLSVLLTAGLYRLWLLQDWSSLALGILPSLLGFSIGAMAIIFAFPSTALFKFIAWEGKSYYIEIAARFVHFVLTQLIAILLALFAHTYHFNILNCIGFLSFVYALSTGAATVFSLFGMAQLYNQQAAETEKNTEDK
;
A
#
# COMPACT_ATOMS: atom_id res chain seq x y z
N MET A 1 -10.66 -4.67 -2.12
CA MET A 1 -11.81 -4.04 -2.80
C MET A 1 -13.13 -4.42 -2.13
N TRP A 2 -13.41 -5.70 -1.85
CA TRP A 2 -14.63 -6.10 -1.13
C TRP A 2 -14.74 -5.52 0.28
N LEU A 3 -13.64 -5.53 1.05
CA LEU A 3 -13.60 -4.93 2.39
C LEU A 3 -13.92 -3.43 2.38
N SER A 4 -13.38 -2.69 1.41
CA SER A 4 -13.61 -1.24 1.31
C SER A 4 -15.07 -0.92 0.99
N VAL A 5 -15.73 -1.70 0.12
CA VAL A 5 -17.15 -1.52 -0.18
C VAL A 5 -18.02 -1.74 1.07
N LEU A 6 -17.75 -2.81 1.84
CA LEU A 6 -18.49 -3.11 3.06
C LEU A 6 -18.30 -2.02 4.13
N LEU A 7 -17.08 -1.55 4.32
CA LEU A 7 -16.77 -0.48 5.26
C LEU A 7 -17.43 0.84 4.83
N THR A 8 -17.38 1.19 3.54
CA THR A 8 -18.06 2.38 3.02
C THR A 8 -19.57 2.33 3.24
N ALA A 9 -20.21 1.19 3.00
CA ALA A 9 -21.64 1.00 3.25
C ALA A 9 -21.98 1.07 4.75
N GLY A 10 -21.15 0.49 5.63
CA GLY A 10 -21.36 0.55 7.08
C GLY A 10 -21.12 1.95 7.67
N LEU A 11 -20.15 2.69 7.13
CA LEU A 11 -19.79 4.04 7.55
C LEU A 11 -20.59 5.12 6.79
N TYR A 12 -21.78 4.77 6.28
CA TYR A 12 -22.58 5.68 5.47
C TYR A 12 -23.02 6.97 6.21
N ARG A 13 -22.90 7.00 7.53
CA ARG A 13 -23.20 8.20 8.30
C ARG A 13 -22.04 9.21 8.25
N LEU A 14 -20.81 8.72 8.13
CA LEU A 14 -19.59 9.52 8.17
C LEU A 14 -19.40 10.32 6.88
N TRP A 15 -19.59 9.71 5.71
CA TRP A 15 -19.47 10.41 4.42
C TRP A 15 -20.64 11.37 4.06
N LEU A 16 -21.77 11.30 4.78
CA LEU A 16 -23.00 12.07 4.49
C LEU A 16 -23.23 13.21 5.50
N LEU A 17 -22.87 13.00 6.76
CA LEU A 17 -23.15 13.97 7.84
C LEU A 17 -21.88 14.59 8.44
N GLN A 18 -20.69 14.05 8.15
CA GLN A 18 -19.43 14.48 8.74
C GLN A 18 -18.41 14.82 7.65
N ASP A 19 -17.41 15.61 8.01
CA ASP A 19 -16.36 16.03 7.09
C ASP A 19 -15.27 14.97 6.95
N TRP A 20 -15.58 13.91 6.21
CA TRP A 20 -14.64 12.84 5.88
C TRP A 20 -13.45 13.35 5.06
N SER A 21 -13.65 14.44 4.29
CA SER A 21 -12.64 14.99 3.39
C SER A 21 -11.48 15.61 4.16
N SER A 22 -11.77 16.38 5.22
CA SER A 22 -10.76 16.91 6.13
C SER A 22 -9.99 15.81 6.85
N LEU A 23 -10.66 14.72 7.24
CA LEU A 23 -10.02 13.55 7.85
C LEU A 23 -9.08 12.84 6.85
N ALA A 24 -9.51 12.68 5.60
CA ALA A 24 -8.67 12.10 4.55
C ALA A 24 -7.44 12.98 4.26
N LEU A 25 -7.60 14.29 4.17
CA LEU A 25 -6.51 15.25 3.97
C LEU A 25 -5.56 15.33 5.16
N GLY A 26 -6.01 15.01 6.38
CA GLY A 26 -5.15 14.92 7.56
C GLY A 26 -4.33 13.63 7.65
N ILE A 27 -4.80 12.52 7.06
CA ILE A 27 -4.18 11.19 7.20
C ILE A 27 -3.36 10.80 5.97
N LEU A 28 -3.91 11.00 4.77
CA LEU A 28 -3.32 10.47 3.53
C LEU A 28 -1.96 11.08 3.17
N PRO A 29 -1.68 12.39 3.33
CA PRO A 29 -0.37 12.95 3.02
C PRO A 29 0.76 12.35 3.86
N SER A 30 0.52 12.15 5.16
CA SER A 30 1.49 11.50 6.06
C SER A 30 1.74 10.04 5.66
N LEU A 31 0.68 9.29 5.34
CA LEU A 31 0.81 7.93 4.84
C LEU A 31 1.53 7.86 3.49
N LEU A 32 1.27 8.81 2.60
CA LEU A 32 1.94 8.90 1.31
C LEU A 32 3.44 9.16 1.48
N GLY A 33 3.81 10.10 2.36
CA GLY A 33 5.21 10.36 2.70
C GLY A 33 5.91 9.11 3.25
N PHE A 34 5.25 8.40 4.18
CA PHE A 34 5.76 7.12 4.70
C PHE A 34 5.90 6.06 3.58
N SER A 35 4.94 5.98 2.67
CA SER A 35 4.91 4.98 1.59
C SER A 35 6.06 5.20 0.60
N ILE A 36 6.32 6.45 0.22
CA ILE A 36 7.47 6.82 -0.62
C ILE A 36 8.78 6.55 0.12
N GLY A 37 8.85 6.87 1.41
CA GLY A 37 10.03 6.59 2.23
C GLY A 37 10.34 5.10 2.32
N ALA A 38 9.34 4.26 2.59
CA ALA A 38 9.49 2.81 2.61
C ALA A 38 9.94 2.26 1.23
N MET A 39 9.37 2.78 0.14
CA MET A 39 9.78 2.41 -1.21
C MET A 39 11.23 2.81 -1.52
N ALA A 40 11.66 4.00 -1.08
CA ALA A 40 13.03 4.45 -1.24
C ALA A 40 14.03 3.52 -0.50
N ILE A 41 13.67 3.04 0.70
CA ILE A 41 14.49 2.06 1.44
C ILE A 41 14.61 0.75 0.65
N ILE A 42 13.49 0.22 0.14
CA ILE A 42 13.49 -1.02 -0.65
C ILE A 42 14.37 -0.86 -1.91
N PHE A 43 14.34 0.31 -2.54
CA PHE A 43 15.14 0.61 -3.73
C PHE A 43 16.61 0.91 -3.43
N ALA A 44 16.94 1.33 -2.21
CA ALA A 44 18.31 1.60 -1.79
C ALA A 44 19.15 0.31 -1.63
N PHE A 45 18.52 -0.85 -1.49
CA PHE A 45 19.18 -2.16 -1.41
C PHE A 45 18.88 -3.04 -2.63
N PRO A 46 19.31 -2.66 -3.85
CA PRO A 46 19.10 -3.48 -5.04
C PRO A 46 20.04 -4.69 -5.11
N SER A 47 21.11 -4.70 -4.31
CA SER A 47 22.13 -5.75 -4.25
C SER A 47 22.06 -6.49 -2.93
N THR A 48 21.81 -7.79 -2.90
CA THR A 48 22.86 -8.76 -2.56
C THR A 48 22.30 -10.17 -2.80
N ALA A 49 22.59 -10.81 -3.93
CA ALA A 49 22.22 -12.22 -4.23
C ALA A 49 20.72 -12.63 -4.20
N LEU A 50 19.86 -11.91 -3.48
CA LEU A 50 18.44 -12.14 -3.23
C LEU A 50 17.59 -12.09 -4.50
N PHE A 51 17.76 -11.04 -5.32
CA PHE A 51 16.96 -10.90 -6.55
C PHE A 51 17.40 -11.80 -7.70
N LYS A 52 18.57 -12.45 -7.61
CA LYS A 52 19.02 -13.43 -8.61
C LYS A 52 18.41 -14.82 -8.39
N PHE A 53 18.09 -15.20 -7.15
CA PHE A 53 17.49 -16.50 -6.82
C PHE A 53 15.96 -16.49 -6.76
N ILE A 54 15.34 -15.34 -6.53
CA ILE A 54 13.88 -15.19 -6.47
C ILE A 54 13.22 -15.15 -7.86
N ALA A 55 14.01 -15.08 -8.93
CA ALA A 55 13.52 -15.21 -10.31
C ALA A 55 13.19 -16.68 -10.64
N TRP A 56 12.25 -17.29 -9.91
CA TRP A 56 11.65 -18.55 -10.34
C TRP A 56 10.62 -18.22 -11.44
N GLU A 57 10.81 -18.78 -12.63
CA GLU A 57 9.94 -18.55 -13.81
C GLU A 57 9.84 -17.09 -14.31
N GLY A 58 10.84 -16.25 -14.05
CA GLY A 58 10.92 -14.90 -14.62
C GLY A 58 10.09 -13.81 -13.90
N LYS A 59 9.46 -14.12 -12.76
CA LYS A 59 8.79 -13.12 -11.91
C LYS A 59 9.63 -12.81 -10.67
N SER A 60 10.17 -11.60 -10.60
CA SER A 60 10.90 -11.15 -9.42
C SER A 60 9.92 -10.65 -8.34
N TYR A 61 9.96 -11.23 -7.15
CA TYR A 61 9.18 -10.77 -5.98
C TYR A 61 9.49 -9.31 -5.63
N TYR A 62 10.66 -8.79 -6.02
CA TYR A 62 10.97 -7.36 -5.99
C TYR A 62 9.95 -6.52 -6.76
N ILE A 63 9.71 -6.91 -8.00
CA ILE A 63 8.85 -6.20 -8.95
C ILE A 63 7.41 -6.33 -8.46
N GLU A 64 7.06 -7.46 -7.86
CA GLU A 64 5.75 -7.66 -7.24
C GLU A 64 5.51 -6.71 -6.06
N ILE A 65 6.47 -6.61 -5.13
CA ILE A 65 6.37 -5.65 -4.01
C ILE A 65 6.34 -4.22 -4.55
N ALA A 66 7.22 -3.89 -5.49
CA ALA A 66 7.28 -2.59 -6.11
C ALA A 66 5.93 -2.22 -6.76
N ALA A 67 5.30 -3.14 -7.49
CA ALA A 67 3.98 -2.93 -8.09
C ALA A 67 2.89 -2.72 -7.03
N ARG A 68 2.90 -3.49 -5.93
CA ARG A 68 1.96 -3.32 -4.81
C ARG A 68 2.13 -1.95 -4.14
N PHE A 69 3.36 -1.48 -3.96
CA PHE A 69 3.67 -0.14 -3.44
C PHE A 69 3.23 0.97 -4.40
N VAL A 70 3.51 0.83 -5.70
CA VAL A 70 3.05 1.78 -6.71
C VAL A 70 1.52 1.88 -6.69
N HIS A 71 0.81 0.75 -6.67
CA HIS A 71 -0.65 0.74 -6.54
C HIS A 71 -1.13 1.42 -5.26
N PHE A 72 -0.47 1.17 -4.12
CA PHE A 72 -0.78 1.84 -2.86
C PHE A 72 -0.60 3.35 -2.93
N VAL A 73 0.51 3.85 -3.50
CA VAL A 73 0.76 5.29 -3.66
C VAL A 73 -0.24 5.93 -4.63
N LEU A 74 -0.53 5.28 -5.76
CA LEU A 74 -1.48 5.80 -6.74
C LEU A 74 -2.90 5.91 -6.16
N THR A 75 -3.34 4.92 -5.41
CA THR A 75 -4.67 4.95 -4.76
C THR A 75 -4.77 6.05 -3.70
N GLN A 76 -3.70 6.28 -2.93
CA GLN A 76 -3.63 7.42 -2.00
C GLN A 76 -3.72 8.76 -2.73
N LEU A 77 -2.97 8.94 -3.83
CA LEU A 77 -3.01 10.17 -4.63
C LEU A 77 -4.41 10.44 -5.18
N ILE A 78 -5.07 9.42 -5.74
CA ILE A 78 -6.44 9.53 -6.23
C ILE A 78 -7.40 9.91 -5.09
N ALA A 79 -7.27 9.27 -3.93
CA ALA A 79 -8.10 9.58 -2.76
C ALA A 79 -7.88 11.02 -2.25
N ILE A 80 -6.65 11.53 -2.25
CA ILE A 80 -6.34 12.93 -1.90
C ILE A 80 -7.02 13.88 -2.89
N LEU A 81 -6.90 13.63 -4.19
CA LEU A 81 -7.52 14.48 -5.21
C LEU A 81 -9.04 14.52 -5.04
N LEU A 82 -9.68 13.35 -4.85
CA LEU A 82 -11.12 13.26 -4.60
C LEU A 82 -11.53 13.95 -3.30
N ALA A 83 -10.71 13.87 -2.24
CA ALA A 83 -10.96 14.57 -0.98
C ALA A 83 -10.88 16.09 -1.15
N LEU A 84 -9.93 16.62 -1.93
CA LEU A 84 -9.86 18.06 -2.25
C LEU A 84 -11.13 18.54 -2.97
N PHE A 85 -11.58 17.80 -3.98
CA PHE A 85 -12.82 18.13 -4.68
C PHE A 85 -14.03 18.04 -3.74
N ALA A 86 -14.13 17.01 -2.90
CA ALA A 86 -15.24 16.85 -1.97
C ALA A 86 -15.25 17.91 -0.86
N HIS A 87 -14.08 18.39 -0.45
CA HIS A 87 -13.93 19.48 0.51
C HIS A 87 -14.46 20.81 -0.02
N THR A 88 -14.39 21.01 -1.34
CA THR A 88 -14.83 22.25 -2.00
C THR A 88 -16.26 22.15 -2.52
N TYR A 89 -16.64 20.98 -3.03
CA TYR A 89 -17.92 20.73 -3.68
C TYR A 89 -18.69 19.63 -2.94
N HIS A 90 -19.77 20.01 -2.24
CA HIS A 90 -20.60 19.09 -1.47
C HIS A 90 -21.57 18.27 -2.34
N PHE A 91 -21.05 17.56 -3.34
CA PHE A 91 -21.84 16.62 -4.15
C PHE A 91 -21.91 15.25 -3.48
N ASN A 92 -23.11 14.73 -3.23
CA ASN A 92 -23.32 13.43 -2.57
C ASN A 92 -22.64 12.26 -3.30
N ILE A 93 -22.64 12.26 -4.64
CA ILE A 93 -21.98 11.22 -5.45
C ILE A 93 -20.46 11.30 -5.31
N LEU A 94 -19.91 12.52 -5.28
CA LEU A 94 -18.48 12.73 -5.09
C LEU A 94 -18.03 12.31 -3.68
N ASN A 95 -18.82 12.63 -2.66
CA ASN A 95 -18.61 12.12 -1.29
C ASN A 95 -18.61 10.60 -1.26
N CYS A 96 -19.52 9.98 -2.02
CA CYS A 96 -19.63 8.54 -2.10
C CYS A 96 -18.36 7.89 -2.66
N ILE A 97 -17.98 8.30 -3.87
CA ILE A 97 -16.82 7.76 -4.59
C ILE A 97 -15.52 8.13 -3.88
N GLY A 98 -15.41 9.36 -3.38
CA GLY A 98 -14.25 9.86 -2.67
C GLY A 98 -13.97 9.12 -1.37
N PHE A 99 -14.99 8.90 -0.55
CA PHE A 99 -14.84 8.14 0.69
C PHE A 99 -14.56 6.66 0.42
N LEU A 100 -15.15 6.07 -0.62
CA LEU A 100 -14.79 4.72 -1.06
C LEU A 100 -13.32 4.62 -1.44
N SER A 101 -12.81 5.59 -2.19
CA SER A 101 -11.39 5.67 -2.56
C SER A 101 -10.50 5.82 -1.33
N PHE A 102 -10.89 6.66 -0.36
CA PHE A 102 -10.18 6.82 0.91
C PHE A 102 -10.07 5.50 1.69
N VAL A 103 -11.19 4.80 1.91
CA VAL A 103 -11.21 3.51 2.61
C VAL A 103 -10.42 2.44 1.84
N TYR A 104 -10.51 2.46 0.51
CA TYR A 104 -9.73 1.57 -0.34
C TYR A 104 -8.23 1.82 -0.21
N ALA A 105 -7.77 3.08 -0.22
CA ALA A 105 -6.38 3.43 -0.02
C ALA A 105 -5.84 2.92 1.34
N LEU A 106 -6.60 3.08 2.42
CA LEU A 106 -6.24 2.52 3.73
C LEU A 106 -6.13 0.99 3.70
N SER A 107 -7.08 0.32 3.03
CA SER A 107 -7.09 -1.15 2.89
C SER A 107 -5.89 -1.65 2.09
N THR A 108 -5.51 -0.95 1.02
CA THR A 108 -4.30 -1.28 0.25
C THR A 108 -3.03 -1.08 1.06
N GLY A 109 -3.02 -0.13 2.01
CA GLY A 109 -1.90 0.04 2.94
C GLY A 109 -1.69 -1.18 3.82
N ALA A 110 -2.76 -1.74 4.38
CA ALA A 110 -2.68 -2.99 5.15
C ALA A 110 -2.14 -4.15 4.29
N ALA A 111 -2.60 -4.27 3.04
CA ALA A 111 -2.09 -5.29 2.11
C ALA A 111 -0.59 -5.11 1.81
N THR A 112 -0.12 -3.87 1.65
CA THR A 112 1.29 -3.55 1.43
C THR A 112 2.16 -3.89 2.65
N VAL A 113 1.66 -3.68 3.87
CA VAL A 113 2.35 -4.10 5.10
C VAL A 113 2.55 -5.63 5.12
N PHE A 114 1.54 -6.41 4.74
CA PHE A 114 1.69 -7.87 4.64
C PHE A 114 2.70 -8.27 3.55
N SER A 115 2.79 -7.54 2.45
CA SER A 115 3.82 -7.77 1.42
C SER A 115 5.23 -7.52 1.93
N LEU A 116 5.43 -6.46 2.71
CA LEU A 116 6.71 -6.20 3.38
C LEU A 116 7.08 -7.33 4.35
N PHE A 117 6.11 -7.80 5.13
CA PHE A 117 6.32 -8.93 6.03
C PHE A 117 6.72 -10.20 5.27
N GLY A 118 6.06 -10.50 4.15
CA GLY A 118 6.45 -11.62 3.28
C GLY A 118 7.88 -11.46 2.73
N MET A 119 8.30 -10.24 2.41
CA MET A 119 9.69 -9.96 2.01
C MET A 119 10.69 -10.28 3.12
N ALA A 120 10.38 -9.88 4.36
CA ALA A 120 11.23 -10.15 5.51
C ALA A 120 11.36 -11.65 5.78
N GLN A 121 10.27 -12.42 5.63
CA GLN A 121 10.30 -13.87 5.77
C GLN A 121 11.18 -14.54 4.70
N LEU A 122 11.05 -14.12 3.44
CA LEU A 122 11.89 -14.63 2.35
C LEU A 122 13.37 -14.29 2.57
N TYR A 123 13.67 -13.08 3.05
CA TYR A 123 15.03 -12.69 3.40
C TYR A 123 15.62 -13.61 4.48
N ASN A 124 14.85 -13.89 5.54
CA ASN A 124 15.28 -14.76 6.62
C ASN A 124 15.50 -16.22 6.15
N GLN A 125 14.64 -16.72 5.25
CA GLN A 125 14.80 -18.08 4.71
C GLN A 125 16.08 -18.22 3.88
N GLN A 126 16.39 -17.23 3.04
CA GLN A 126 17.62 -17.27 2.23
C GLN A 126 18.90 -17.19 3.05
N ALA A 127 18.89 -16.43 4.15
CA ALA A 127 20.01 -16.39 5.08
C ALA A 127 20.29 -17.80 5.65
N ALA A 128 19.25 -18.50 6.09
CA ALA A 128 19.37 -19.87 6.62
C ALA A 128 19.85 -20.89 5.57
N GLU A 129 19.38 -20.79 4.32
CA GLU A 129 19.83 -21.69 3.23
C GLU A 129 21.30 -21.45 2.85
N THR A 130 21.77 -20.21 2.94
CA THR A 130 23.17 -19.85 2.66
C THR A 130 24.12 -20.40 3.72
N GLU A 131 23.72 -20.35 5.00
CA GLU A 131 24.48 -20.93 6.11
C GLU A 131 24.65 -22.45 5.94
N LYS A 132 23.56 -23.17 5.66
CA LYS A 132 23.60 -24.63 5.48
C LYS A 132 24.51 -25.08 4.33
N ASN A 133 24.50 -24.38 3.19
CA ASN A 133 25.37 -24.68 2.05
C ASN A 133 26.86 -24.39 2.32
N THR A 134 27.16 -23.62 3.36
CA THR A 134 28.55 -23.30 3.76
C THR A 134 29.09 -24.33 4.75
N GLU A 135 28.23 -24.98 5.55
CA GLU A 135 28.62 -26.06 6.47
C GLU A 135 28.84 -27.42 5.77
N ASP A 136 28.16 -27.67 4.64
CA ASP A 136 28.30 -28.90 3.83
C ASP A 136 29.55 -28.90 2.89
N LYS A 137 30.40 -27.87 2.94
CA LYS A 137 31.64 -27.73 2.13
C LYS A 137 32.90 -27.82 2.97
#